data_AF-D8J5E1-F1
#
_entry.id   AF-D8J5E1-F1
#
_cell.length_a   1.000
_cell.length_b   1.000
_cell.length_c   1.000
_cell.angle_alpha   90.00
_cell.angle_beta   90.00
_cell.angle_gamma   90.00
#
_symmetry.space_group_name_H-M   'P 1'
#
loop_
_entity.id
_entity.type
_entity.pdbx_description
1 polymer ?
#
loop_
_entity_poly.entity_id
_entity_poly.type
_entity_poly.pdbx_seq_one_letter_code
_entity_poly.pdbx_strand_id
1 'polypeptide(L)'
;MAEASAIERGDEEEWLTRSDYERLLEAASTYRERVLVRLGGEVGLRVTEMTEIRRNGITRARSDPDGFVLSVPENDGTSREAYLPAGVERELTRYVNSNAIGDTDRIVDVTPRRVQMLLSGVADRAAERTGEAHFAGVSAHDLRRYFARTLLCERNVSPRVVQAVGGWQSLEALDPYLEESDRQEIVEALGEGRERSETRLDAVLLDASTREGIETGVCESLAERYAFAWIDAPELDGSDAPRVVSGIDAESIPSIREDLGEESTTRTEEGAVLAIAIRYGETRYGTLCIGGSDVPDERERTRLELLGRRIGHSITAIRRRKLLLADTILQLEFRCTDAESALIAATDRFDCRIDLESIVSASESTLVYYLTLSGASATAVIEFVTDYRGIEEGRLVEGRDSGALVEFVVSGGCPLSLLTDYGATVQQATVEGGEARILAECAYDTDLRALVERLTEAFPDTRLVGKQAAEREASTLEGFEQGAIERLTDRQHAALRAAYFGGYFDWPRGSTAEEVADAMGVSSPTLHNHLRKGQREILELLFEDG
;
A
#
# COMPACT_ATOMS: atom_id res chain seq x y z
N MET A 1 38.44 39.55 4.72
CA MET A 1 38.37 40.13 3.36
C MET A 1 38.82 39.10 2.31
N ALA A 2 38.03 38.04 2.15
CA ALA A 2 38.03 37.12 1.00
C ALA A 2 36.75 36.25 1.09
N GLU A 3 35.62 36.89 1.35
CA GLU A 3 34.33 36.23 1.61
C GLU A 3 33.21 37.09 0.98
N ALA A 4 33.33 37.34 -0.33
CA ALA A 4 32.39 38.17 -1.09
C ALA A 4 32.46 37.88 -2.61
N SER A 5 32.57 36.62 -3.03
CA SER A 5 32.48 36.28 -4.45
C SER A 5 31.92 34.88 -4.65
N ALA A 6 30.59 34.78 -4.57
CA ALA A 6 29.78 33.70 -5.14
C ALA A 6 28.29 34.09 -5.16
N ILE A 7 27.97 35.37 -5.35
CA ILE A 7 26.61 35.84 -5.64
C ILE A 7 26.69 36.43 -7.05
N GLU A 8 26.57 35.55 -8.04
CA GLU A 8 26.19 35.85 -9.43
C GLU A 8 26.14 34.51 -10.19
N ARG A 9 25.08 33.73 -9.91
CA ARG A 9 24.48 32.81 -10.88
C ARG A 9 22.98 33.11 -10.87
N GLY A 10 22.46 33.40 -12.06
CA GLY A 10 21.15 34.00 -12.27
C GLY A 10 19.98 33.07 -11.95
N ASP A 11 18.84 33.72 -11.77
CA ASP A 11 17.49 33.17 -11.67
C ASP A 11 17.24 32.06 -12.71
N GLU A 12 16.61 30.95 -12.27
CA GLU A 12 16.35 29.67 -12.96
C GLU A 12 17.42 28.55 -12.77
N GLU A 13 17.92 28.32 -11.55
CA GLU A 13 18.51 27.01 -11.20
C GLU A 13 17.38 25.98 -10.98
N GLU A 14 17.16 25.14 -11.99
CA GLU A 14 16.23 24.00 -11.96
C GLU A 14 16.66 23.02 -10.86
N TRP A 15 15.92 23.01 -9.75
CA TRP A 15 16.16 22.10 -8.63
C TRP A 15 16.10 20.66 -9.11
N LEU A 16 16.95 19.80 -8.55
CA LEU A 16 16.85 18.36 -8.80
C LEU A 16 15.47 17.87 -8.39
N THR A 17 14.73 17.30 -9.34
CA THR A 17 13.50 16.58 -9.05
C THR A 17 13.84 15.17 -8.54
N ARG A 18 12.84 14.46 -8.00
CA ARG A 18 13.00 13.03 -7.67
C ARG A 18 13.47 12.20 -8.87
N SER A 19 12.97 12.50 -10.07
CA SER A 19 13.38 11.81 -11.30
C SER A 19 14.85 12.10 -11.64
N ASP A 20 15.30 13.35 -11.45
CA ASP A 20 16.70 13.71 -11.66
C ASP A 20 17.63 12.99 -10.67
N TYR A 21 17.20 12.90 -9.41
CA TYR A 21 17.93 12.15 -8.39
C TYR A 21 18.03 10.66 -8.74
N GLU A 22 16.96 10.03 -9.21
CA GLU A 22 16.96 8.63 -9.65
C GLU A 22 17.89 8.43 -10.87
N ARG A 23 17.88 9.35 -11.85
CA ARG A 23 18.80 9.34 -13.00
C ARG A 23 20.28 9.47 -12.58
N LEU A 24 20.57 10.29 -11.57
CA LEU A 24 21.92 10.39 -10.99
C LEU A 24 22.36 9.07 -10.33
N LEU A 25 21.46 8.37 -9.64
CA LEU A 25 21.74 7.05 -9.07
C LEU A 25 21.99 6.00 -10.16
N GLU A 26 21.27 6.05 -11.27
CA GLU A 26 21.47 5.18 -12.42
C GLU A 26 22.77 5.47 -13.17
N ALA A 27 23.23 6.72 -13.18
CA ALA A 27 24.48 7.16 -13.80
C ALA A 27 25.73 6.81 -12.98
N ALA A 28 25.57 6.38 -11.72
CA ALA A 28 26.67 5.84 -10.92
C ALA A 28 27.17 4.52 -11.50
N SER A 29 28.43 4.50 -11.92
CA SER A 29 29.07 3.35 -12.57
C SER A 29 29.71 2.38 -11.58
N THR A 30 29.96 2.85 -10.36
CA THR A 30 30.53 2.07 -9.28
C THR A 30 29.64 2.13 -8.06
N TYR A 31 29.71 1.07 -7.26
CA TYR A 31 29.00 1.01 -5.98
C TYR A 31 29.38 2.18 -5.06
N ARG A 32 30.66 2.59 -5.07
CA ARG A 32 31.15 3.73 -4.29
C ARG A 32 30.50 5.03 -4.72
N GLU A 33 30.40 5.30 -6.01
CA GLU A 33 29.73 6.50 -6.54
C GLU A 33 28.26 6.54 -6.11
N ARG A 34 27.56 5.40 -6.21
CA ARG A 34 26.15 5.29 -5.81
C ARG A 34 25.97 5.61 -4.32
N VAL A 35 26.83 5.05 -3.46
CA VAL A 35 26.85 5.37 -2.02
C VAL A 35 27.07 6.87 -1.78
N LEU A 36 27.98 7.52 -2.50
CA LEU A 36 28.24 8.96 -2.35
C LEU A 36 27.02 9.82 -2.74
N VAL A 37 26.32 9.46 -3.81
CA VAL A 37 25.08 10.14 -4.23
C VAL A 37 24.00 10.00 -3.16
N ARG A 38 23.87 8.81 -2.55
CA ARG A 38 22.93 8.56 -1.44
C ARG A 38 23.28 9.29 -0.16
N LEU A 39 24.55 9.33 0.22
CA LEU A 39 25.01 10.11 1.38
C LEU A 39 24.73 11.61 1.22
N GLY A 40 24.80 12.14 -0.01
CA GLY A 40 24.46 13.54 -0.29
C GLY A 40 22.96 13.79 -0.30
N GLY A 41 22.20 12.99 -1.06
CA GLY A 41 20.78 13.24 -1.35
C GLY A 41 19.78 12.70 -0.32
N GLU A 42 20.14 11.66 0.43
CA GLU A 42 19.22 11.01 1.40
C GLU A 42 19.65 11.23 2.86
N VAL A 43 20.93 11.52 3.12
CA VAL A 43 21.48 11.77 4.48
C VAL A 43 21.88 13.23 4.67
N GLY A 44 22.08 13.96 3.58
CA GLY A 44 22.45 15.39 3.62
C GLY A 44 23.90 15.65 4.02
N LEU A 45 24.82 14.69 3.84
CA LEU A 45 26.22 14.87 4.24
C LEU A 45 26.96 15.86 3.32
N ARG A 46 27.86 16.66 3.89
CA ARG A 46 28.86 17.44 3.15
C ARG A 46 29.97 16.51 2.67
N VAL A 47 30.68 16.92 1.63
CA VAL A 47 31.84 16.17 1.10
C VAL A 47 32.86 15.82 2.18
N THR A 48 33.16 16.75 3.09
CA THR A 48 34.09 16.52 4.20
C THR A 48 33.53 15.54 5.24
N GLU A 49 32.22 15.56 5.47
CA GLU A 49 31.56 14.63 6.39
C GLU A 49 31.56 13.21 5.81
N MET A 50 31.29 13.07 4.50
CA MET A 50 31.31 11.78 3.80
C MET A 50 32.65 11.04 3.98
N THR A 51 33.77 11.75 4.08
CA THR A 51 35.11 11.14 4.23
C THR A 51 35.46 10.77 5.67
N GLU A 52 34.64 11.16 6.66
CA GLU A 52 34.93 10.96 8.08
C GLU A 52 34.04 9.93 8.78
N ILE A 53 33.01 9.42 8.09
CA ILE A 53 32.08 8.43 8.65
C ILE A 53 32.75 7.06 8.80
N ARG A 54 32.34 6.34 9.86
CA ARG A 54 32.84 5.03 10.25
C ARG A 54 31.68 4.09 10.55
N ARG A 55 31.90 2.79 10.45
CA ARG A 55 30.83 1.80 10.71
C ARG A 55 30.34 1.85 12.16
N ASN A 56 31.26 2.01 13.11
CA ASN A 56 30.92 2.15 14.53
C ASN A 56 30.15 3.44 14.88
N GLY A 57 30.05 4.39 13.94
CA GLY A 57 29.22 5.58 14.07
C GLY A 57 27.74 5.34 13.73
N ILE A 58 27.38 4.16 13.22
CA ILE A 58 26.00 3.81 12.88
C ILE A 58 25.33 3.16 14.10
N THR A 59 24.30 3.80 14.62
CA THR A 59 23.53 3.31 15.76
C THR A 59 22.08 3.06 15.36
N ARG A 60 21.48 1.97 15.87
CA ARG A 60 20.06 1.69 15.72
C ARG A 60 19.28 2.48 16.77
N ALA A 61 18.40 3.38 16.33
CA ALA A 61 17.44 4.06 17.18
C ALA A 61 16.19 3.17 17.29
N ARG A 62 15.75 2.89 18.53
CA ARG A 62 14.52 2.12 18.76
C ARG A 62 13.31 2.98 18.35
N SER A 63 12.62 2.59 17.28
CA SER A 63 11.38 3.21 16.79
C SER A 63 10.52 2.15 16.09
N ASP A 64 9.26 2.46 15.76
CA ASP A 64 8.41 1.57 14.95
C ASP A 64 8.08 2.28 13.62
N PRO A 65 8.71 1.90 12.49
CA PRO A 65 9.79 0.92 12.33
C PRO A 65 11.15 1.45 12.86
N ASP A 66 12.10 0.54 13.14
CA ASP A 66 13.43 0.92 13.66
C ASP A 66 14.18 1.86 12.70
N GLY A 67 14.72 2.94 13.26
CA GLY A 67 15.52 3.94 12.55
C GLY A 67 17.02 3.73 12.76
N PHE A 68 17.84 4.28 11.87
CA PHE A 68 19.29 4.37 12.08
C PHE A 68 19.71 5.82 12.17
N VAL A 69 20.70 6.08 13.02
CA VAL A 69 21.38 7.37 13.11
C VAL A 69 22.86 7.17 12.85
N LEU A 70 23.47 8.13 12.18
CA LEU A 70 24.88 8.17 11.84
C LEU A 70 25.54 9.32 12.60
N SER A 71 26.54 9.01 13.41
CA SER A 71 27.39 10.01 14.05
C SER A 71 28.31 10.66 13.00
N VAL A 72 28.16 11.97 12.84
CA VAL A 72 28.92 12.79 11.88
C VAL A 72 29.79 13.79 12.65
N PRO A 73 31.13 13.73 12.52
CA PRO A 73 32.01 14.65 13.22
C PRO A 73 31.83 16.10 12.75
N GLU A 74 31.86 17.03 13.70
CA GLU A 74 31.84 18.48 13.45
C GLU A 74 33.23 19.11 13.66
N ASN A 75 33.40 20.32 13.12
CA ASN A 75 34.68 21.04 13.17
C ASN A 75 35.08 21.49 14.58
N ASP A 76 34.14 21.56 15.51
CA ASP A 76 34.34 21.97 16.90
C ASP A 76 34.72 20.79 17.83
N GLY A 77 34.89 19.59 17.26
CA GLY A 77 35.21 18.37 18.00
C GLY A 77 33.99 17.66 18.58
N THR A 78 32.77 18.13 18.30
CA THR A 78 31.53 17.43 18.62
C THR A 78 31.10 16.52 17.46
N SER A 79 29.97 15.83 17.62
CA SER A 79 29.35 15.07 16.54
C SER A 79 27.85 15.31 16.54
N ARG A 80 27.28 15.50 15.34
CA ARG A 80 25.84 15.52 15.13
C ARG A 80 25.32 14.15 14.73
N GLU A 81 24.07 13.86 15.08
CA GLU A 81 23.37 12.66 14.61
C GLU A 81 22.62 12.98 13.31
N ALA A 82 23.05 12.38 12.21
CA ALA A 82 22.33 12.40 10.94
C ALA A 82 21.35 11.24 10.89
N TYR A 83 20.13 11.48 10.39
CA TYR A 83 19.20 10.38 10.10
C TYR A 83 19.75 9.53 8.96
N LEU A 84 19.80 8.21 9.16
CA LEU A 84 20.25 7.25 8.17
C LEU A 84 19.07 6.37 7.75
N PRO A 85 18.51 6.56 6.55
CA PRO A 85 17.43 5.70 6.07
C PRO A 85 17.87 4.24 6.00
N ALA A 86 16.99 3.30 6.36
CA ALA A 86 17.30 1.87 6.35
C ALA A 86 17.80 1.37 4.97
N GLY A 87 17.32 1.98 3.88
CA GLY A 87 17.84 1.71 2.54
C GLY A 87 19.31 2.09 2.36
N VAL A 88 19.75 3.22 2.93
CA VAL A 88 21.14 3.69 2.84
C VAL A 88 22.02 2.89 3.79
N GLU A 89 21.55 2.57 4.99
CA GLU A 89 22.27 1.68 5.93
C GLU A 89 22.59 0.34 5.28
N ARG A 90 21.60 -0.33 4.66
CA ARG A 90 21.82 -1.60 3.97
C ARG A 90 22.86 -1.48 2.86
N GLU A 91 22.85 -0.36 2.13
CA GLU A 91 23.80 -0.11 1.06
C GLU A 91 25.23 0.11 1.60
N LEU A 92 25.37 0.85 2.71
CA LEU A 92 26.63 1.05 3.43
C LEU A 92 27.17 -0.25 4.01
N THR A 93 26.31 -1.05 4.67
CA THR A 93 26.71 -2.34 5.25
C THR A 93 27.22 -3.30 4.17
N ARG A 94 26.55 -3.36 3.01
CA ARG A 94 27.03 -4.14 1.87
C ARG A 94 28.36 -3.60 1.34
N TYR A 95 28.52 -2.28 1.22
CA TYR A 95 29.80 -1.67 0.79
C TYR A 95 30.97 -2.00 1.74
N VAL A 96 30.75 -1.84 3.05
CA VAL A 96 31.72 -2.13 4.10
C VAL A 96 32.15 -3.59 4.04
N ASN A 97 31.19 -4.51 3.94
CA ASN A 97 31.47 -5.95 3.86
C ASN A 97 32.22 -6.31 2.58
N SER A 98 31.82 -5.78 1.42
CA SER A 98 32.46 -6.06 0.13
C SER A 98 33.89 -5.52 0.02
N ASN A 99 34.24 -4.49 0.80
CA ASN A 99 35.57 -3.88 0.81
C ASN A 99 36.39 -4.26 2.06
N ALA A 100 35.89 -5.16 2.91
CA ALA A 100 36.52 -5.59 4.16
C ALA A 100 36.97 -4.42 5.06
N ILE A 101 36.14 -3.37 5.16
CA ILE A 101 36.42 -2.17 5.95
C ILE A 101 36.18 -2.49 7.44
N GLY A 102 37.16 -2.22 8.30
CA GLY A 102 37.03 -2.43 9.74
C GLY A 102 36.09 -1.44 10.42
N ASP A 103 35.61 -1.78 11.61
CA ASP A 103 34.56 -0.99 12.29
C ASP A 103 34.99 0.45 12.64
N THR A 104 36.30 0.67 12.84
CA THR A 104 36.91 1.98 13.15
C THR A 104 37.47 2.71 11.92
N ASP A 105 37.49 2.03 10.77
CA ASP A 105 38.06 2.58 9.54
C ASP A 105 37.07 3.51 8.86
N ARG A 106 37.60 4.47 8.10
CA ARG A 106 36.78 5.37 7.29
C ARG A 106 36.10 4.55 6.20
N ILE A 107 34.77 4.65 6.13
CA ILE A 107 33.98 3.98 5.09
C ILE A 107 34.41 4.53 3.72
N VAL A 108 34.54 5.86 3.62
CA VAL A 108 35.02 6.54 2.41
C VAL A 108 36.42 7.07 2.67
N ASP A 109 37.42 6.19 2.60
CA ASP A 109 38.83 6.57 2.79
C ASP A 109 39.45 7.17 1.51
N VAL A 110 38.94 8.33 1.11
CA VAL A 110 39.50 9.15 0.02
C VAL A 110 39.45 10.63 0.40
N THR A 111 40.17 11.48 -0.33
CA THR A 111 40.15 12.92 -0.07
C THR A 111 38.81 13.55 -0.48
N PRO A 112 38.39 14.68 0.14
CA PRO A 112 37.22 15.44 -0.30
C PRO A 112 37.25 15.81 -1.78
N ARG A 113 38.43 16.17 -2.30
CA ARG A 113 38.63 16.46 -3.73
C ARG A 113 38.29 15.25 -4.61
N ARG A 114 38.65 14.03 -4.17
CA ARG A 114 38.34 12.79 -4.90
C ARG A 114 36.85 12.49 -4.86
N VAL A 115 36.16 12.72 -3.74
CA VAL A 115 34.70 12.61 -3.65
C VAL A 115 34.02 13.56 -4.65
N GLN A 116 34.45 14.83 -4.69
CA GLN A 116 33.94 15.80 -5.68
C GLN A 116 34.17 15.32 -7.11
N MET A 117 35.37 14.82 -7.44
CA MET A 117 35.66 14.27 -8.77
C MET A 117 34.73 13.11 -9.15
N LEU A 118 34.44 12.21 -8.19
CA LEU A 118 33.55 11.07 -8.42
C LEU A 118 32.11 11.54 -8.68
N LEU A 119 31.61 12.48 -7.87
CA LEU A 119 30.27 13.04 -8.05
C LEU A 119 30.14 13.83 -9.36
N SER A 120 31.14 14.64 -9.73
CA SER A 120 31.17 15.29 -11.05
C SER A 120 31.16 14.26 -12.18
N GLY A 121 31.91 13.17 -12.05
CA GLY A 121 31.88 12.08 -13.03
C GLY A 121 30.51 11.39 -13.15
N VAL A 122 29.72 11.32 -12.06
CA VAL A 122 28.33 10.83 -12.12
C VAL A 122 27.44 11.83 -12.85
N ALA A 123 27.57 13.12 -12.53
CA ALA A 123 26.81 14.21 -13.12
C ALA A 123 27.05 14.32 -14.63
N ASP A 124 28.32 14.27 -15.06
CA ASP A 124 28.71 14.29 -16.47
C ASP A 124 28.10 13.11 -17.23
N ARG A 125 28.13 11.90 -16.64
CA ARG A 125 27.50 10.71 -17.23
C ARG A 125 25.98 10.77 -17.27
N ALA A 126 25.35 11.40 -16.28
CA ALA A 126 23.90 11.62 -16.30
C ALA A 126 23.54 12.54 -17.47
N ALA A 127 24.26 13.66 -17.65
CA ALA A 127 24.09 14.58 -18.77
C ALA A 127 24.30 13.89 -20.13
N GLU A 128 25.34 13.07 -20.26
CA GLU A 128 25.61 12.31 -21.49
C GLU A 128 24.50 11.29 -21.81
N ARG A 129 23.92 10.63 -20.80
CA ARG A 129 22.90 9.58 -20.98
C ARG A 129 21.51 10.14 -21.26
N THR A 130 21.13 11.24 -20.61
CA THR A 130 19.81 11.86 -20.78
C THR A 130 19.79 12.86 -21.94
N GLY A 131 20.94 13.44 -22.28
CA GLY A 131 21.04 14.56 -23.20
C GLY A 131 20.62 15.90 -22.58
N GLU A 132 20.35 15.94 -21.27
CA GLU A 132 19.86 17.11 -20.57
C GLU A 132 21.02 17.85 -19.89
N ALA A 133 21.19 19.13 -20.23
CA ALA A 133 22.37 19.90 -19.83
C ALA A 133 22.38 20.30 -18.34
N HIS A 134 21.23 20.30 -17.65
CA HIS A 134 21.14 20.68 -16.23
C HIS A 134 21.82 19.67 -15.30
N PHE A 135 21.99 18.42 -15.73
CA PHE A 135 22.83 17.46 -15.01
C PHE A 135 24.31 17.85 -15.00
N ALA A 136 24.79 18.56 -16.01
CA ALA A 136 26.20 18.93 -16.11
C ALA A 136 26.55 19.94 -15.01
N GLY A 137 27.43 19.55 -14.10
CA GLY A 137 27.84 20.39 -12.97
C GLY A 137 27.06 20.17 -11.68
N VAL A 138 26.12 19.22 -11.62
CA VAL A 138 25.51 18.78 -10.35
C VAL A 138 26.59 18.38 -9.37
N SER A 139 26.52 18.95 -8.16
CA SER A 139 27.52 18.82 -7.12
C SER A 139 26.96 18.17 -5.85
N ALA A 140 27.84 17.88 -4.89
CA ALA A 140 27.41 17.46 -3.55
C ALA A 140 26.55 18.51 -2.85
N HIS A 141 26.72 19.79 -3.19
CA HIS A 141 25.89 20.86 -2.67
C HIS A 141 24.46 20.69 -3.18
N ASP A 142 24.27 20.44 -4.47
CA ASP A 142 22.94 20.27 -5.09
C ASP A 142 22.21 19.03 -4.56
N LEU A 143 22.94 17.93 -4.31
CA LEU A 143 22.39 16.77 -3.60
C LEU A 143 21.91 17.12 -2.19
N ARG A 144 22.67 17.96 -1.47
CA ARG A 144 22.28 18.43 -0.14
C ARG A 144 21.10 19.41 -0.20
N ARG A 145 20.98 20.21 -1.28
CA ARG A 145 19.80 21.06 -1.53
C ARG A 145 18.56 20.18 -1.77
N TYR A 146 18.68 19.15 -2.60
CA TYR A 146 17.63 18.14 -2.83
C TYR A 146 17.16 17.48 -1.53
N PHE A 147 18.11 17.06 -0.68
CA PHE A 147 17.81 16.52 0.65
C PHE A 147 16.96 17.49 1.50
N ALA A 148 17.39 18.75 1.60
CA ALA A 148 16.70 19.75 2.41
C ALA A 148 15.27 20.01 1.91
N ARG A 149 15.10 20.21 0.60
CA ARG A 149 13.80 20.47 -0.01
C ARG A 149 12.87 19.27 0.10
N THR A 150 13.37 18.05 -0.13
CA THR A 150 12.58 16.82 0.04
C THR A 150 12.01 16.72 1.45
N LEU A 151 12.82 17.01 2.48
CA LEU A 151 12.34 16.96 3.85
C LEU A 151 11.35 18.09 4.18
N LEU A 152 11.66 19.32 3.77
CA LEU A 152 10.86 20.51 4.12
C LEU A 152 9.56 20.58 3.33
N CYS A 153 9.60 20.41 2.01
CA CYS A 153 8.48 20.67 1.11
C CYS A 153 7.68 19.39 0.80
N GLU A 154 8.35 18.28 0.49
CA GLU A 154 7.65 17.05 0.07
C GLU A 154 7.19 16.20 1.27
N ARG A 155 8.01 16.10 2.31
CA ARG A 155 7.73 15.27 3.49
C ARG A 155 7.22 16.06 4.69
N ASN A 156 7.12 17.38 4.58
CA ASN A 156 6.61 18.28 5.61
C ASN A 156 7.26 18.07 7.00
N VAL A 157 8.57 17.79 7.01
CA VAL A 157 9.34 17.61 8.24
C VAL A 157 9.62 18.98 8.84
N SER A 158 9.40 19.10 10.16
CA SER A 158 9.64 20.36 10.88
C SER A 158 11.04 20.94 10.59
N PRO A 159 11.14 22.25 10.27
CA PRO A 159 12.43 22.90 10.03
C PRO A 159 13.45 22.71 11.16
N ARG A 160 12.99 22.59 12.41
CA ARG A 160 13.86 22.28 13.57
C ARG A 160 14.47 20.89 13.50
N VAL A 161 13.71 19.91 13.02
CA VAL A 161 14.20 18.54 12.83
C VAL A 161 15.20 18.52 11.68
N VAL A 162 14.88 19.16 10.54
CA VAL A 162 15.79 19.27 9.38
C VAL A 162 17.09 19.97 9.77
N GLN A 163 17.02 21.07 10.52
CA GLN A 163 18.17 21.78 11.06
C GLN A 163 19.07 20.84 11.88
N ALA A 164 18.49 20.08 12.80
CA ALA A 164 19.23 19.16 13.67
C ALA A 164 19.89 18.02 12.88
N VAL A 165 19.14 17.34 12.02
CA VAL A 165 19.66 16.16 11.29
C VAL A 165 20.62 16.51 10.16
N GLY A 166 20.55 17.72 9.60
CA GLY A 166 21.47 18.17 8.55
C GLY A 166 22.61 19.05 9.05
N GLY A 167 22.60 19.52 10.30
CA GLY A 167 23.67 20.35 10.87
C GLY A 167 23.69 21.77 10.32
N TRP A 168 22.52 22.41 10.22
CA TRP A 168 22.44 23.86 9.93
C TRP A 168 22.59 24.67 11.22
N GLN A 169 23.42 25.72 11.18
CA GLN A 169 23.75 26.52 12.37
C GLN A 169 22.59 27.41 12.84
N SER A 170 21.62 27.69 11.98
CA SER A 170 20.42 28.47 12.31
C SER A 170 19.23 27.98 11.47
N LEU A 171 18.02 28.33 11.91
CA LEU A 171 16.80 28.14 11.10
C LEU A 171 16.79 29.06 9.88
N GLU A 172 17.31 30.28 9.99
CA GLU A 172 17.46 31.24 8.87
C GLU A 172 18.30 30.65 7.72
N ALA A 173 19.25 29.76 8.02
CA ALA A 173 20.01 29.06 6.99
C ALA A 173 19.18 28.05 6.17
N LEU A 174 17.93 27.79 6.57
CA LEU A 174 16.97 26.97 5.83
C LEU A 174 16.06 27.78 4.89
N ASP A 175 15.99 29.11 5.06
CA ASP A 175 15.10 29.98 4.27
C ASP A 175 15.24 29.78 2.75
N PRO A 176 16.45 29.59 2.17
CA PRO A 176 16.59 29.34 0.73
C PRO A 176 15.98 28.01 0.21
N TYR A 177 15.55 27.12 1.10
CA TYR A 177 14.94 25.82 0.77
C TYR A 177 13.44 25.77 1.04
N LEU A 178 12.88 26.82 1.63
CA LEU A 178 11.45 26.94 1.87
C LEU A 178 10.81 27.56 0.62
N GLU A 179 9.69 26.99 0.19
CA GLU A 179 8.85 27.62 -0.82
C GLU A 179 8.15 28.84 -0.21
N GLU A 180 8.00 29.92 -0.97
CA GLU A 180 7.20 31.07 -0.52
C GLU A 180 5.75 30.63 -0.39
N SER A 181 5.22 30.66 0.83
CA SER A 181 3.81 30.35 1.05
C SER A 181 2.92 31.42 0.43
N ASP A 182 2.04 31.00 -0.47
CA ASP A 182 1.06 31.90 -1.04
C ASP A 182 -0.08 32.19 -0.04
N ARG A 183 -0.90 33.18 -0.37
CA ARG A 183 -2.01 33.62 0.50
C ARG A 183 -3.01 32.49 0.76
N GLN A 184 -3.20 31.58 -0.20
CA GLN A 184 -4.17 30.49 -0.11
C GLN A 184 -3.66 29.42 0.86
N GLU A 185 -2.39 29.03 0.75
CA GLU A 185 -1.73 28.08 1.65
C GLU A 185 -1.74 28.58 3.11
N ILE A 186 -1.51 29.87 3.34
CA ILE A 186 -1.57 30.47 4.68
C ILE A 186 -2.97 30.37 5.29
N VAL A 187 -4.01 30.62 4.50
CA VAL A 187 -5.41 30.54 4.95
C VAL A 187 -5.81 29.08 5.21
N GLU A 188 -5.36 28.15 4.36
CA GLU A 188 -5.60 26.72 4.51
C GLU A 188 -4.88 26.10 5.71
N ALA A 189 -3.63 26.51 5.97
CA ALA A 189 -2.81 25.98 7.06
C ALA A 189 -3.24 26.49 8.44
N LEU A 190 -3.77 27.73 8.52
CA LEU A 190 -4.22 28.35 9.76
C LEU A 190 -5.73 28.18 10.01
N GLY A 191 -6.44 27.50 9.10
CA GLY A 191 -7.86 27.18 9.26
C GLY A 191 -8.09 26.09 10.31
N GLU A 192 -8.64 26.45 11.48
CA GLU A 192 -8.90 25.55 12.63
C GLU A 192 -9.82 24.33 12.34
N GLY A 193 -10.44 24.25 11.16
CA GLY A 193 -11.37 23.19 10.78
C GLY A 193 -10.72 21.89 10.28
N ARG A 194 -9.50 21.95 9.74
CA ARG A 194 -8.89 20.84 9.00
C ARG A 194 -8.44 19.68 9.90
N GLU A 195 -7.70 19.97 10.97
CA GLU A 195 -7.22 18.93 11.91
C GLU A 195 -8.38 18.25 12.67
N ARG A 196 -9.46 18.99 12.96
CA ARG A 196 -10.66 18.43 13.63
C ARG A 196 -11.43 17.47 12.72
N SER A 197 -11.59 17.81 11.44
CA SER A 197 -12.34 17.00 10.48
C SER A 197 -11.62 15.68 10.14
N GLU A 198 -10.29 15.70 9.95
CA GLU A 198 -9.51 14.46 9.71
C GLU A 198 -9.52 13.52 10.94
N THR A 199 -9.31 14.06 12.14
CA THR A 199 -9.37 13.27 13.38
C THR A 199 -10.75 12.66 13.60
N ARG A 200 -11.82 13.38 13.23
CA ARG A 200 -13.21 12.91 13.36
C ARG A 200 -13.53 11.82 12.34
N LEU A 201 -13.08 11.94 11.09
CA LEU A 201 -13.23 10.88 10.08
C LEU A 201 -12.53 9.59 10.51
N ASP A 202 -11.33 9.70 11.07
CA ASP A 202 -10.59 8.54 11.59
C ASP A 202 -11.35 7.87 12.74
N ALA A 203 -11.91 8.64 13.67
CA ALA A 203 -12.74 8.10 14.76
C ALA A 203 -14.01 7.42 14.23
N VAL A 204 -14.73 8.03 13.28
CA VAL A 204 -15.94 7.43 12.67
C VAL A 204 -15.62 6.07 12.03
N LEU A 205 -14.51 5.97 11.31
CA LEU A 205 -14.13 4.73 10.62
C LEU A 205 -13.68 3.62 11.56
N LEU A 206 -13.18 3.97 12.75
CA LEU A 206 -12.73 3.01 13.77
C LEU A 206 -13.86 2.57 14.70
N ASP A 207 -14.74 3.49 15.09
CA ASP A 207 -15.75 3.25 16.13
C ASP A 207 -17.08 2.72 15.57
N ALA A 208 -17.35 2.94 14.28
CA ALA A 208 -18.61 2.51 13.68
C ALA A 208 -18.72 0.98 13.62
N SER A 209 -19.85 0.47 14.12
CA SER A 209 -20.18 -0.95 14.11
C SER A 209 -21.13 -1.36 12.96
N THR A 210 -21.62 -0.39 12.20
CA THR A 210 -22.54 -0.60 11.07
C THR A 210 -22.11 0.22 9.85
N ARG A 211 -22.46 -0.27 8.65
CA ARG A 211 -22.25 0.47 7.39
C ARG A 211 -22.95 1.83 7.42
N GLU A 212 -24.21 1.86 7.84
CA GLU A 212 -25.00 3.09 7.95
C GLU A 212 -24.35 4.11 8.89
N GLY A 213 -23.76 3.65 10.00
CA GLY A 213 -23.01 4.51 10.92
C GLY A 213 -21.78 5.14 10.29
N ILE A 214 -21.03 4.39 9.46
CA ILE A 214 -19.91 4.93 8.67
C ILE A 214 -20.43 5.97 7.67
N GLU A 215 -21.42 5.58 6.84
CA GLU A 215 -21.94 6.42 5.76
C GLU A 215 -22.46 7.76 6.32
N THR A 216 -23.24 7.72 7.40
CA THR A 216 -23.76 8.91 8.10
C THR A 216 -22.65 9.77 8.68
N GLY A 217 -21.74 9.20 9.49
CA GLY A 217 -20.70 9.97 10.15
C GLY A 217 -19.69 10.60 9.17
N VAL A 218 -19.43 9.93 8.05
CA VAL A 218 -18.59 10.48 6.98
C VAL A 218 -19.29 11.65 6.29
N CYS A 219 -20.55 11.50 5.87
CA CYS A 219 -21.29 12.59 5.21
C CYS A 219 -21.45 13.80 6.13
N GLU A 220 -21.73 13.61 7.42
CA GLU A 220 -21.79 14.70 8.40
C GLU A 220 -20.44 15.41 8.53
N SER A 221 -19.34 14.67 8.71
CA SER A 221 -18.00 15.26 8.86
C SER A 221 -17.54 15.99 7.60
N LEU A 222 -17.88 15.47 6.42
CA LEU A 222 -17.54 16.11 5.15
C LEU A 222 -18.39 17.36 4.89
N ALA A 223 -19.67 17.37 5.24
CA ALA A 223 -20.54 18.55 5.11
C ALA A 223 -20.19 19.68 6.12
N GLU A 224 -19.30 19.43 7.10
CA GLU A 224 -18.71 20.50 7.90
C GLU A 224 -17.56 21.21 7.17
N ARG A 225 -16.89 20.52 6.24
CA ARG A 225 -15.74 21.03 5.46
C ARG A 225 -16.15 21.52 4.07
N TYR A 226 -17.07 20.81 3.44
CA TYR A 226 -17.67 21.09 2.15
C TYR A 226 -19.09 21.59 2.35
N ALA A 227 -19.72 22.15 1.32
CA ALA A 227 -21.10 22.63 1.44
C ALA A 227 -22.08 21.47 1.67
N PHE A 228 -21.80 20.31 1.05
CA PHE A 228 -22.62 19.11 1.18
C PHE A 228 -21.84 17.83 0.84
N ALA A 229 -22.39 16.70 1.29
CA ALA A 229 -21.93 15.37 0.93
C ALA A 229 -23.10 14.39 0.91
N TRP A 230 -23.10 13.44 -0.02
CA TRP A 230 -24.03 12.32 -0.04
C TRP A 230 -23.36 11.04 -0.54
N ILE A 231 -23.98 9.90 -0.25
CA ILE A 231 -23.52 8.60 -0.75
C ILE A 231 -24.63 7.98 -1.59
N ASP A 232 -24.30 7.71 -2.84
CA ASP A 232 -25.08 6.82 -3.70
C ASP A 232 -24.55 5.40 -3.55
N ALA A 233 -25.45 4.45 -3.36
CA ALA A 233 -25.11 3.05 -3.57
C ALA A 233 -26.31 2.36 -4.21
N PRO A 234 -26.10 1.28 -4.97
CA PRO A 234 -27.21 0.50 -5.48
C PRO A 234 -28.05 -0.02 -4.30
N GLU A 235 -29.29 0.46 -4.19
CA GLU A 235 -30.31 -0.10 -3.32
C GLU A 235 -31.24 -1.03 -4.09
N LEU A 236 -31.76 -2.02 -3.37
CA LEU A 236 -32.50 -3.16 -3.91
C LEU A 236 -33.93 -2.88 -4.37
N ASP A 237 -34.50 -1.75 -3.98
CA ASP A 237 -35.87 -1.36 -4.31
C ASP A 237 -35.97 -0.59 -5.63
N GLY A 238 -34.83 -0.35 -6.30
CA GLY A 238 -34.77 0.51 -7.48
C GLY A 238 -35.02 1.98 -7.15
N SER A 239 -34.95 2.35 -5.86
CA SER A 239 -34.91 3.73 -5.43
C SER A 239 -33.63 4.35 -5.97
N ASP A 240 -33.79 5.44 -6.72
CA ASP A 240 -32.69 6.29 -7.13
C ASP A 240 -32.32 7.30 -6.03
N ALA A 241 -32.85 7.12 -4.82
CA ALA A 241 -32.55 7.98 -3.70
C ALA A 241 -31.15 7.68 -3.14
N PRO A 242 -30.43 8.72 -2.71
CA PRO A 242 -29.16 8.57 -2.01
C PRO A 242 -29.37 7.85 -0.66
N ARG A 243 -28.40 7.03 -0.25
CA ARG A 243 -28.45 6.31 1.03
C ARG A 243 -28.37 7.25 2.22
N VAL A 244 -27.50 8.24 2.11
CA VAL A 244 -27.19 9.24 3.15
C VAL A 244 -26.96 10.56 2.45
N VAL A 245 -27.50 11.63 3.02
CA VAL A 245 -27.36 13.01 2.54
C VAL A 245 -27.06 13.93 3.72
N SER A 246 -26.13 14.87 3.53
CA SER A 246 -25.84 15.94 4.48
C SER A 246 -25.55 17.25 3.76
N GLY A 247 -26.11 18.36 4.23
CA GLY A 247 -25.82 19.71 3.73
C GLY A 247 -26.55 20.13 2.44
N ILE A 248 -27.31 19.24 1.78
CA ILE A 248 -28.09 19.53 0.57
C ILE A 248 -29.50 18.94 0.67
N ASP A 249 -30.45 19.53 -0.06
CA ASP A 249 -31.78 18.95 -0.25
C ASP A 249 -31.70 17.72 -1.17
N ALA A 250 -32.30 16.61 -0.75
CA ALA A 250 -32.29 15.37 -1.52
C ALA A 250 -33.02 15.52 -2.86
N GLU A 251 -33.94 16.48 -3.00
CA GLU A 251 -34.64 16.77 -4.26
C GLU A 251 -33.72 17.35 -5.35
N SER A 252 -32.58 17.97 -5.00
CA SER A 252 -31.59 18.49 -5.96
C SER A 252 -30.68 17.40 -6.54
N ILE A 253 -30.48 16.30 -5.81
CA ILE A 253 -29.48 15.27 -6.15
C ILE A 253 -29.70 14.62 -7.53
N PRO A 254 -30.94 14.29 -7.98
CA PRO A 254 -31.15 13.70 -9.30
C PRO A 254 -30.62 14.57 -10.46
N SER A 255 -30.79 15.89 -10.39
CA SER A 255 -30.26 16.81 -11.42
C SER A 255 -28.73 16.81 -11.41
N ILE A 256 -28.13 16.87 -10.22
CA ILE A 256 -26.67 16.83 -10.07
C ILE A 256 -26.09 15.52 -10.60
N ARG A 257 -26.79 14.39 -10.39
CA ARG A 257 -26.38 13.07 -10.90
C ARG A 257 -26.46 12.99 -12.42
N GLU A 258 -27.48 13.58 -13.04
CA GLU A 258 -27.59 13.66 -14.49
C GLU A 258 -26.45 14.48 -15.10
N ASP A 259 -26.11 15.61 -14.48
CA ASP A 259 -24.99 16.48 -14.90
C ASP A 259 -23.62 15.83 -14.67
N LEU A 260 -23.49 14.96 -13.67
CA LEU A 260 -22.26 14.23 -13.37
C LEU A 260 -22.04 13.07 -14.37
N GLY A 261 -23.09 12.32 -14.71
CA GLY A 261 -23.01 11.20 -15.65
C GLY A 261 -21.92 10.18 -15.28
N GLU A 262 -21.01 9.92 -16.23
CA GLU A 262 -19.82 9.08 -16.04
C GLU A 262 -18.57 9.88 -15.60
N GLU A 263 -18.66 11.21 -15.50
CA GLU A 263 -17.55 12.07 -15.11
C GLU A 263 -17.33 12.04 -13.59
N SER A 264 -16.09 12.23 -13.16
CA SER A 264 -15.78 12.31 -11.73
C SER A 264 -16.02 13.70 -11.15
N THR A 265 -16.23 14.74 -11.96
CA THR A 265 -16.39 16.11 -11.48
C THR A 265 -17.31 16.89 -12.41
N THR A 266 -18.23 17.67 -11.84
CA THR A 266 -19.10 18.57 -12.62
C THR A 266 -19.29 19.91 -11.90
N ARG A 267 -19.85 20.90 -12.59
CA ARG A 267 -20.26 22.18 -12.00
C ARG A 267 -21.77 22.36 -12.19
N THR A 268 -22.45 22.55 -11.07
CA THR A 268 -23.92 22.66 -10.95
C THR A 268 -24.30 24.03 -10.38
N GLU A 269 -25.60 24.30 -10.25
CA GLU A 269 -26.09 25.51 -9.58
C GLU A 269 -25.69 25.54 -8.09
N GLU A 270 -25.55 24.37 -7.47
CA GLU A 270 -25.14 24.16 -6.08
C GLU A 270 -23.62 24.23 -5.87
N GLY A 271 -22.83 24.22 -6.96
CA GLY A 271 -21.38 24.35 -6.94
C GLY A 271 -20.63 23.27 -7.70
N ALA A 272 -19.32 23.21 -7.47
CA ALA A 272 -18.49 22.13 -7.98
C ALA A 272 -18.74 20.85 -7.18
N VAL A 273 -18.95 19.74 -7.89
CA VAL A 273 -19.23 18.42 -7.31
C VAL A 273 -18.12 17.46 -7.73
N LEU A 274 -17.61 16.68 -6.78
CA LEU A 274 -16.63 15.62 -7.00
C LEU A 274 -17.23 14.28 -6.55
N ALA A 275 -17.14 13.28 -7.41
CA ALA A 275 -17.57 11.91 -7.14
C ALA A 275 -16.37 10.99 -6.92
N ILE A 276 -16.41 10.24 -5.83
CA ILE A 276 -15.34 9.37 -5.35
C ILE A 276 -15.90 7.96 -5.19
N ALA A 277 -15.29 6.97 -5.84
CA ALA A 277 -15.69 5.58 -5.67
C ALA A 277 -15.34 5.07 -4.26
N ILE A 278 -16.34 4.52 -3.57
CA ILE A 278 -16.13 3.74 -2.34
C ILE A 278 -15.87 2.29 -2.80
N ARG A 279 -14.65 1.79 -2.59
CA ARG A 279 -14.24 0.47 -3.09
C ARG A 279 -13.35 -0.30 -2.13
N TYR A 280 -13.43 -1.63 -2.21
CA TYR A 280 -12.45 -2.57 -1.66
C TYR A 280 -12.16 -3.59 -2.76
N GLY A 281 -10.89 -3.79 -3.10
CA GLY A 281 -10.49 -4.56 -4.28
C GLY A 281 -11.16 -4.04 -5.56
N GLU A 282 -11.76 -4.94 -6.32
CA GLU A 282 -12.53 -4.64 -7.55
C GLU A 282 -13.99 -4.27 -7.23
N THR A 283 -14.43 -4.42 -5.98
CA THR A 283 -15.83 -4.17 -5.59
C THR A 283 -16.05 -2.71 -5.23
N ARG A 284 -16.87 -2.01 -6.03
CA ARG A 284 -17.39 -0.66 -5.72
C ARG A 284 -18.66 -0.73 -4.87
N TYR A 285 -18.61 -0.36 -3.60
CA TYR A 285 -19.75 -0.34 -2.67
C TYR A 285 -20.72 0.82 -2.88
N GLY A 286 -20.25 1.90 -3.51
CA GLY A 286 -21.02 3.11 -3.72
C GLY A 286 -20.15 4.24 -4.28
N THR A 287 -20.70 5.45 -4.25
CA THR A 287 -20.09 6.69 -4.69
C THR A 287 -20.31 7.72 -3.61
N LEU A 288 -19.22 8.24 -3.04
CA LEU A 288 -19.25 9.40 -2.18
C LEU A 288 -19.18 10.64 -3.07
N CYS A 289 -20.20 11.47 -3.02
CA CYS A 289 -20.23 12.73 -3.74
C CYS A 289 -20.13 13.87 -2.75
N ILE A 290 -19.25 14.82 -3.02
CA ILE A 290 -19.06 16.02 -2.20
C ILE A 290 -19.21 17.26 -3.07
N GLY A 291 -19.74 18.34 -2.50
CA GLY A 291 -19.91 19.58 -3.25
C GLY A 291 -19.56 20.84 -2.47
N GLY A 292 -19.04 21.83 -3.17
CA GLY A 292 -18.59 23.11 -2.61
C GLY A 292 -18.43 24.21 -3.66
N SER A 293 -17.94 25.38 -3.26
CA SER A 293 -17.75 26.53 -4.16
C SER A 293 -16.70 26.26 -5.25
N ASP A 294 -15.64 25.53 -4.89
CA ASP A 294 -14.47 25.30 -5.72
C ASP A 294 -14.26 23.82 -5.99
N VAL A 295 -13.68 23.51 -7.15
CA VAL A 295 -13.30 22.14 -7.51
C VAL A 295 -12.07 21.77 -6.67
N PRO A 296 -12.09 20.65 -5.93
CA PRO A 296 -10.91 20.18 -5.20
C PRO A 296 -9.70 20.06 -6.12
N ASP A 297 -8.54 20.49 -5.63
CA ASP A 297 -7.28 20.33 -6.35
C ASP A 297 -6.87 18.84 -6.44
N GLU A 298 -5.83 18.53 -7.22
CA GLU A 298 -5.39 17.15 -7.44
C GLU A 298 -4.92 16.47 -6.13
N ARG A 299 -4.35 17.25 -5.21
CA ARG A 299 -3.86 16.75 -3.93
C ARG A 299 -5.02 16.39 -3.00
N GLU A 300 -6.06 17.20 -2.98
CA GLU A 300 -7.30 16.97 -2.23
C GLU A 300 -8.10 15.81 -2.83
N ARG A 301 -8.22 15.73 -4.16
CA ARG A 301 -8.80 14.58 -4.87
C ARG A 301 -8.11 13.27 -4.46
N THR A 302 -6.78 13.22 -4.50
CA THR A 302 -6.01 12.03 -4.09
C THR A 302 -6.30 11.62 -2.63
N ARG A 303 -6.45 12.58 -1.71
CA ARG A 303 -6.79 12.29 -0.31
C ARG A 303 -8.21 11.74 -0.16
N LEU A 304 -9.15 12.32 -0.89
CA LEU A 304 -10.55 11.89 -0.87
C LEU A 304 -10.72 10.51 -1.49
N GLU A 305 -9.98 10.19 -2.56
CA GLU A 305 -9.92 8.82 -3.10
C GLU A 305 -9.36 7.83 -2.08
N LEU A 306 -8.35 8.24 -1.30
CA LEU A 306 -7.87 7.42 -0.18
C LEU A 306 -8.95 7.24 0.89
N LEU A 307 -9.74 8.27 1.19
CA LEU A 307 -10.89 8.15 2.08
C LEU A 307 -11.93 7.16 1.53
N GLY A 308 -12.24 7.21 0.23
CA GLY A 308 -13.14 6.25 -0.43
C GLY A 308 -12.70 4.79 -0.26
N ARG A 309 -11.38 4.52 -0.37
CA ARG A 309 -10.80 3.19 -0.08
C ARG A 309 -10.94 2.81 1.39
N ARG A 310 -10.64 3.73 2.31
CA ARG A 310 -10.75 3.50 3.77
C ARG A 310 -12.18 3.19 4.20
N ILE A 311 -13.18 3.87 3.62
CA ILE A 311 -14.60 3.57 3.84
C ILE A 311 -14.91 2.15 3.36
N GLY A 312 -14.48 1.78 2.15
CA GLY A 312 -14.64 0.42 1.61
C GLY A 312 -14.03 -0.66 2.51
N HIS A 313 -12.84 -0.39 3.06
CA HIS A 313 -12.18 -1.25 4.05
C HIS A 313 -13.02 -1.43 5.32
N SER A 314 -13.49 -0.35 5.93
CA SER A 314 -14.32 -0.42 7.14
C SER A 314 -15.65 -1.14 6.89
N ILE A 315 -16.30 -0.93 5.73
CA ILE A 315 -17.52 -1.67 5.35
C ILE A 315 -17.23 -3.18 5.26
N THR A 316 -16.12 -3.56 4.61
CA THR A 316 -15.71 -4.96 4.46
C THR A 316 -15.37 -5.61 5.80
N ALA A 317 -14.65 -4.89 6.67
CA ALA A 317 -14.33 -5.34 8.01
C ALA A 317 -15.59 -5.60 8.85
N ILE A 318 -16.58 -4.69 8.80
CA ILE A 318 -17.88 -4.88 9.46
C ILE A 318 -18.60 -6.11 8.92
N ARG A 319 -18.62 -6.31 7.60
CA ARG A 319 -19.26 -7.49 6.98
C ARG A 319 -18.59 -8.80 7.42
N ARG A 320 -17.26 -8.85 7.41
CA ARG A 320 -16.50 -10.04 7.86
C ARG A 320 -16.73 -10.32 9.35
N ARG A 321 -16.68 -9.29 10.20
CA ARG A 321 -16.98 -9.43 11.62
C ARG A 321 -18.41 -9.91 11.86
N LYS A 322 -19.39 -9.40 11.10
CA LYS A 322 -20.77 -9.91 11.16
C LYS A 322 -20.85 -11.38 10.77
N LEU A 323 -20.17 -11.81 9.72
CA LEU A 323 -20.11 -13.23 9.34
C LEU A 323 -19.51 -14.10 10.46
N LEU A 324 -18.45 -13.64 11.13
CA LEU A 324 -17.82 -14.36 12.25
C LEU A 324 -18.75 -14.48 13.46
N LEU A 325 -19.46 -13.40 13.81
CA LEU A 325 -20.33 -13.33 14.99
C LEU A 325 -21.78 -13.78 14.73
N ALA A 326 -22.12 -14.18 13.51
CA ALA A 326 -23.48 -14.58 13.17
C ALA A 326 -23.77 -16.00 13.62
N ASP A 327 -24.84 -16.16 14.40
CA ASP A 327 -25.39 -17.47 14.79
C ASP A 327 -25.96 -18.24 13.58
N THR A 328 -26.30 -17.52 12.51
CA THR A 328 -26.80 -18.07 11.26
C THR A 328 -26.10 -17.42 10.07
N ILE A 329 -25.54 -18.26 9.20
CA ILE A 329 -24.88 -17.86 7.96
C ILE A 329 -25.70 -18.30 6.74
N LEU A 330 -25.47 -17.65 5.61
CA LEU A 330 -25.99 -18.10 4.31
C LEU A 330 -24.87 -18.79 3.55
N GLN A 331 -25.05 -20.08 3.29
CA GLN A 331 -24.26 -20.87 2.35
C GLN A 331 -24.84 -20.72 0.95
N LEU A 332 -23.97 -20.40 0.00
CA LEU A 332 -24.28 -20.12 -1.39
C LEU A 332 -23.45 -21.04 -2.27
N GLU A 333 -24.11 -21.74 -3.19
CA GLU A 333 -23.44 -22.56 -4.19
C GLU A 333 -23.56 -21.88 -5.55
N PHE A 334 -22.42 -21.53 -6.14
CA PHE A 334 -22.33 -20.96 -7.47
C PHE A 334 -21.76 -21.98 -8.46
N ARG A 335 -22.30 -21.95 -9.68
CA ARG A 335 -21.76 -22.62 -10.85
C ARG A 335 -21.35 -21.56 -11.86
N CYS A 336 -20.10 -21.58 -12.31
CA CYS A 336 -19.58 -20.65 -13.31
C CYS A 336 -18.89 -21.45 -14.42
N THR A 337 -19.18 -21.11 -15.67
CA THR A 337 -18.52 -21.70 -16.86
C THR A 337 -17.87 -20.63 -17.73
N ASP A 338 -17.60 -19.47 -17.13
CA ASP A 338 -17.10 -18.30 -17.86
C ASP A 338 -15.61 -18.46 -18.19
N ALA A 339 -15.28 -18.46 -19.49
CA ALA A 339 -13.92 -18.64 -19.97
C ALA A 339 -13.00 -17.44 -19.70
N GLU A 340 -13.54 -16.29 -19.26
CA GLU A 340 -12.72 -15.17 -18.77
C GLU A 340 -12.00 -15.52 -17.47
N SER A 341 -12.49 -16.52 -16.72
CA SER A 341 -11.76 -17.07 -15.58
C SER A 341 -10.61 -17.97 -16.02
N ALA A 342 -9.39 -17.58 -15.65
CA ALA A 342 -8.17 -18.32 -15.98
C ALA A 342 -8.20 -19.79 -15.50
N LEU A 343 -8.78 -20.05 -14.32
CA LEU A 343 -8.88 -21.40 -13.75
C LEU A 343 -9.85 -22.27 -14.55
N ILE A 344 -10.98 -21.71 -14.99
CA ILE A 344 -11.97 -22.41 -15.82
C ILE A 344 -11.33 -22.78 -17.17
N ALA A 345 -10.72 -21.79 -17.84
CA ALA A 345 -10.07 -22.00 -19.12
C ALA A 345 -8.91 -23.02 -19.04
N ALA A 346 -8.17 -23.06 -17.94
CA ALA A 346 -7.10 -24.04 -17.74
C ALA A 346 -7.64 -25.48 -17.70
N THR A 347 -8.74 -25.72 -16.98
CA THR A 347 -9.32 -27.07 -16.88
C THR A 347 -9.94 -27.55 -18.20
N ASP A 348 -10.55 -26.66 -18.98
CA ASP A 348 -11.03 -26.97 -20.33
C ASP A 348 -9.88 -27.31 -21.28
N ARG A 349 -8.74 -26.60 -21.15
CA ARG A 349 -7.57 -26.78 -22.00
C ARG A 349 -6.78 -28.06 -21.70
N PHE A 350 -6.57 -28.36 -20.43
CA PHE A 350 -5.64 -29.41 -19.98
C PHE A 350 -6.33 -30.68 -19.46
N ASP A 351 -7.67 -30.72 -19.45
CA ASP A 351 -8.46 -31.81 -18.86
C ASP A 351 -8.00 -32.13 -17.43
N CYS A 352 -7.80 -31.06 -16.65
CA CYS A 352 -7.29 -31.11 -15.30
C CYS A 352 -8.36 -30.71 -14.29
N ARG A 353 -8.07 -30.99 -13.02
CA ARG A 353 -8.91 -30.61 -11.89
C ARG A 353 -8.10 -29.70 -10.95
N ILE A 354 -8.73 -28.62 -10.53
CA ILE A 354 -8.18 -27.62 -9.62
C ILE A 354 -9.10 -27.54 -8.40
N ASP A 355 -8.57 -27.81 -7.22
CA ASP A 355 -9.28 -27.64 -5.95
C ASP A 355 -8.63 -26.51 -5.14
N LEU A 356 -9.44 -25.64 -4.56
CA LEU A 356 -8.99 -24.56 -3.70
C LEU A 356 -8.64 -25.08 -2.30
N GLU A 357 -7.41 -24.83 -1.86
CA GLU A 357 -6.95 -25.11 -0.50
C GLU A 357 -7.17 -23.89 0.40
N SER A 358 -6.80 -22.70 -0.07
CA SER A 358 -7.00 -21.46 0.68
C SER A 358 -6.87 -20.22 -0.20
N ILE A 359 -7.59 -19.16 0.19
CA ILE A 359 -7.38 -17.79 -0.28
C ILE A 359 -6.74 -16.99 0.85
N VAL A 360 -5.71 -16.21 0.55
CA VAL A 360 -5.06 -15.31 1.51
C VAL A 360 -5.04 -13.89 0.94
N SER A 361 -5.44 -12.90 1.73
CA SER A 361 -5.35 -11.49 1.30
C SER A 361 -3.95 -10.94 1.51
N ALA A 362 -3.17 -10.82 0.43
CA ALA A 362 -1.86 -10.18 0.45
C ALA A 362 -1.98 -8.66 0.57
N SER A 363 -2.95 -8.07 -0.12
CA SER A 363 -3.26 -6.63 -0.07
C SER A 363 -4.78 -6.41 -0.20
N GLU A 364 -5.21 -5.15 -0.34
CA GLU A 364 -6.63 -4.80 -0.55
C GLU A 364 -7.15 -5.30 -1.91
N SER A 365 -6.27 -5.42 -2.92
CA SER A 365 -6.62 -5.80 -4.29
C SER A 365 -5.80 -6.99 -4.78
N THR A 366 -5.10 -7.69 -3.89
CA THR A 366 -4.24 -8.82 -4.24
C THR A 366 -4.52 -9.97 -3.28
N LEU A 367 -4.87 -11.11 -3.85
CA LEU A 367 -5.12 -12.37 -3.17
C LEU A 367 -4.06 -13.38 -3.59
N VAL A 368 -3.68 -14.29 -2.70
CA VAL A 368 -2.86 -15.46 -3.01
C VAL A 368 -3.76 -16.67 -2.91
N TYR A 369 -3.90 -17.39 -4.02
CA TYR A 369 -4.65 -18.63 -4.10
C TYR A 369 -3.69 -19.80 -3.96
N TYR A 370 -3.94 -20.66 -2.99
CA TYR A 370 -3.29 -21.97 -2.89
C TYR A 370 -4.24 -23.01 -3.45
N LEU A 371 -3.80 -23.71 -4.49
CA LEU A 371 -4.62 -24.62 -5.28
C LEU A 371 -3.93 -25.98 -5.41
N THR A 372 -4.68 -27.05 -5.24
CA THR A 372 -4.23 -28.39 -5.62
C THR A 372 -4.63 -28.65 -7.06
N LEU A 373 -3.64 -28.85 -7.92
CA LEU A 373 -3.80 -29.24 -9.32
C LEU A 373 -3.61 -30.76 -9.48
N SER A 374 -4.50 -31.42 -10.19
CA SER A 374 -4.38 -32.83 -10.56
C SER A 374 -4.75 -33.07 -12.02
N GLY A 375 -4.20 -34.14 -12.62
CA GLY A 375 -4.49 -34.53 -14.01
C GLY A 375 -3.64 -33.85 -15.08
N ALA A 376 -2.87 -32.80 -14.76
CA ALA A 376 -1.98 -32.13 -15.70
C ALA A 376 -0.64 -31.69 -15.08
N SER A 377 0.30 -31.30 -15.95
CA SER A 377 1.58 -30.71 -15.55
C SER A 377 1.37 -29.33 -14.90
N ALA A 378 1.82 -29.17 -13.66
CA ALA A 378 1.77 -27.89 -12.95
C ALA A 378 2.44 -26.76 -13.71
N THR A 379 3.63 -27.00 -14.27
CA THR A 379 4.36 -25.99 -15.04
C THR A 379 3.55 -25.51 -16.25
N ALA A 380 2.93 -26.42 -16.99
CA ALA A 380 2.14 -26.06 -18.18
C ALA A 380 0.87 -25.27 -17.82
N VAL A 381 0.21 -25.63 -16.71
CA VAL A 381 -0.97 -24.90 -16.22
C VAL A 381 -0.57 -23.52 -15.69
N ILE A 382 0.52 -23.41 -14.93
CA ILE A 382 1.03 -22.13 -14.43
C ILE A 382 1.37 -21.19 -15.58
N GLU A 383 2.13 -21.65 -16.58
CA GLU A 383 2.47 -20.85 -17.75
C GLU A 383 1.20 -20.35 -18.46
N PHE A 384 0.21 -21.21 -18.66
CA PHE A 384 -1.05 -20.83 -19.31
C PHE A 384 -1.88 -19.83 -18.49
N VAL A 385 -2.00 -20.04 -17.17
CA VAL A 385 -2.82 -19.21 -16.29
C VAL A 385 -2.19 -17.82 -16.11
N THR A 386 -0.85 -17.73 -16.09
CA THR A 386 -0.14 -16.44 -15.90
C THR A 386 -0.30 -15.48 -17.08
N ASP A 387 -0.72 -15.98 -18.25
CA ASP A 387 -1.04 -15.13 -19.42
C ASP A 387 -2.40 -14.43 -19.31
N TYR A 388 -3.24 -14.78 -18.32
CA TYR A 388 -4.56 -14.17 -18.14
C TYR A 388 -4.50 -12.87 -17.34
N ARG A 389 -5.36 -11.92 -17.72
CA ARG A 389 -5.53 -10.66 -16.97
C ARG A 389 -6.01 -10.94 -15.55
N GLY A 390 -5.37 -10.30 -14.58
CA GLY A 390 -5.70 -10.46 -13.16
C GLY A 390 -4.91 -11.55 -12.45
N ILE A 391 -4.08 -12.32 -13.17
CA ILE A 391 -3.05 -13.18 -12.60
C ILE A 391 -1.71 -12.45 -12.71
N GLU A 392 -1.06 -12.21 -11.57
CA GLU A 392 0.20 -11.46 -11.49
C GLU A 392 1.41 -12.40 -11.52
N GLU A 393 1.30 -13.53 -10.83
CA GLU A 393 2.37 -14.52 -10.70
C GLU A 393 1.78 -15.91 -10.42
N GLY A 394 2.50 -16.96 -10.81
CA GLY A 394 2.16 -18.34 -10.47
C GLY A 394 3.41 -19.17 -10.20
N ARG A 395 3.36 -20.05 -9.20
CA ARG A 395 4.48 -20.93 -8.85
C ARG A 395 4.05 -22.30 -8.35
N LEU A 396 4.95 -23.26 -8.51
CA LEU A 396 4.83 -24.58 -7.88
C LEU A 396 5.36 -24.49 -6.44
N VAL A 397 4.52 -24.79 -5.46
CA VAL A 397 4.89 -24.85 -4.03
C VAL A 397 5.39 -26.25 -3.69
N GLU A 398 4.65 -27.28 -4.07
CA GLU A 398 4.98 -28.67 -3.73
C GLU A 398 4.46 -29.63 -4.79
N GLY A 399 5.29 -30.59 -5.21
CA GLY A 399 4.85 -31.75 -5.99
C GLY A 399 4.41 -32.88 -5.06
N ARG A 400 3.21 -33.42 -5.26
CA ARG A 400 2.63 -34.53 -4.48
C ARG A 400 2.41 -35.75 -5.39
N ASP A 401 2.25 -36.93 -4.79
CA ASP A 401 1.99 -38.15 -5.57
C ASP A 401 0.67 -38.12 -6.36
N SER A 402 -0.33 -37.39 -5.84
CA SER A 402 -1.67 -37.27 -6.44
C SER A 402 -1.95 -35.91 -7.10
N GLY A 403 -0.94 -35.05 -7.27
CA GLY A 403 -1.12 -33.70 -7.80
C GLY A 403 0.01 -32.75 -7.47
N ALA A 404 -0.23 -31.46 -7.57
CA ALA A 404 0.73 -30.41 -7.23
C ALA A 404 0.04 -29.28 -6.50
N LEU A 405 0.63 -28.82 -5.40
CA LEU A 405 0.23 -27.58 -4.76
C LEU A 405 0.88 -26.43 -5.52
N VAL A 406 0.05 -25.57 -6.09
CA VAL A 406 0.48 -24.36 -6.79
C VAL A 406 -0.08 -23.15 -6.08
N GLU A 407 0.62 -22.03 -6.20
CA GLU A 407 0.09 -20.74 -5.78
C GLU A 407 -0.04 -19.79 -6.96
N PHE A 408 -1.04 -18.92 -6.90
CA PHE A 408 -1.19 -17.79 -7.81
C PHE A 408 -1.43 -16.50 -7.04
N VAL A 409 -0.73 -15.44 -7.43
CA VAL A 409 -1.00 -14.07 -7.00
C VAL A 409 -2.03 -13.50 -7.97
N VAL A 410 -3.18 -13.10 -7.43
CA VAL A 410 -4.39 -12.76 -8.19
C VAL A 410 -4.89 -11.38 -7.76
N SER A 411 -5.00 -10.45 -8.71
CA SER A 411 -5.61 -9.13 -8.48
C SER A 411 -6.99 -8.95 -9.08
N GLY A 412 -7.50 -9.96 -9.79
CA GLY A 412 -8.86 -9.95 -10.32
C GLY A 412 -9.07 -11.09 -11.32
N GLY A 413 -10.09 -10.96 -12.17
CA GLY A 413 -10.32 -11.92 -13.27
C GLY A 413 -10.75 -13.32 -12.81
N CYS A 414 -11.13 -13.50 -11.55
CA CYS A 414 -11.66 -14.75 -11.03
C CYS A 414 -12.91 -14.53 -10.16
N PRO A 415 -13.98 -15.34 -10.32
CA PRO A 415 -15.19 -15.26 -9.47
C PRO A 415 -14.90 -15.29 -7.96
N LEU A 416 -13.84 -16.00 -7.55
CA LEU A 416 -13.43 -16.12 -6.15
C LEU A 416 -12.97 -14.78 -5.55
N SER A 417 -12.29 -13.95 -6.35
CA SER A 417 -11.82 -12.62 -5.92
C SER A 417 -13.00 -11.69 -5.63
N LEU A 418 -13.97 -11.63 -6.54
CA LEU A 418 -15.15 -10.79 -6.40
C LEU A 418 -16.01 -11.19 -5.19
N LEU A 419 -16.19 -12.50 -4.95
CA LEU A 419 -16.87 -12.99 -3.74
C LEU A 419 -16.16 -12.55 -2.46
N THR A 420 -14.82 -12.68 -2.43
CA THR A 420 -13.98 -12.28 -1.29
C THR A 420 -14.04 -10.77 -1.04
N ASP A 421 -14.03 -9.99 -2.12
CA ASP A 421 -14.14 -8.53 -2.07
C ASP A 421 -15.50 -8.11 -1.53
N TYR A 422 -16.60 -8.78 -1.90
CA TYR A 422 -17.93 -8.47 -1.36
C TYR A 422 -18.11 -8.84 0.13
N GLY A 423 -17.11 -9.49 0.73
CA GLY A 423 -17.12 -9.93 2.13
C GLY A 423 -17.67 -11.32 2.34
N ALA A 424 -17.82 -12.14 1.29
CA ALA A 424 -18.10 -13.55 1.42
C ALA A 424 -16.80 -14.34 1.67
N THR A 425 -16.89 -15.42 2.44
CA THR A 425 -15.79 -16.37 2.63
C THR A 425 -15.99 -17.54 1.70
N VAL A 426 -15.07 -17.75 0.76
CA VAL A 426 -15.08 -18.97 -0.06
C VAL A 426 -14.59 -20.13 0.81
N GLN A 427 -15.47 -21.10 1.07
CA GLN A 427 -15.14 -22.30 1.85
C GLN A 427 -14.51 -23.37 0.98
N GLN A 428 -15.06 -23.57 -0.22
CA GLN A 428 -14.59 -24.55 -1.17
C GLN A 428 -14.76 -24.02 -2.60
N ALA A 429 -13.83 -24.37 -3.47
CA ALA A 429 -13.99 -24.21 -4.90
C ALA A 429 -13.33 -25.38 -5.61
N THR A 430 -14.06 -26.02 -6.53
CA THR A 430 -13.54 -27.05 -7.41
C THR A 430 -13.78 -26.61 -8.84
N VAL A 431 -12.75 -26.67 -9.67
CA VAL A 431 -12.82 -26.39 -11.10
C VAL A 431 -12.41 -27.63 -11.86
N GLU A 432 -13.28 -28.11 -12.75
CA GLU A 432 -13.06 -29.33 -13.53
C GLU A 432 -13.87 -29.26 -14.82
N GLY A 433 -13.26 -29.65 -15.95
CA GLY A 433 -13.94 -29.72 -17.25
C GLY A 433 -14.58 -28.40 -17.71
N GLY A 434 -13.93 -27.26 -17.46
CA GLY A 434 -14.44 -25.95 -17.85
C GLY A 434 -15.61 -25.45 -16.99
N GLU A 435 -15.78 -25.96 -15.78
CA GLU A 435 -16.80 -25.53 -14.82
C GLU A 435 -16.20 -25.34 -13.44
N ALA A 436 -16.46 -24.19 -12.83
CA ALA A 436 -16.20 -23.94 -11.41
C ALA A 436 -17.48 -24.14 -10.58
N ARG A 437 -17.36 -24.89 -9.48
CA ARG A 437 -18.35 -24.95 -8.40
C ARG A 437 -17.77 -24.32 -7.16
N ILE A 438 -18.47 -23.33 -6.61
CA ILE A 438 -17.96 -22.49 -5.53
C ILE A 438 -18.97 -22.52 -4.40
N LEU A 439 -18.53 -22.95 -3.22
CA LEU A 439 -19.29 -22.84 -1.98
C LEU A 439 -18.76 -21.64 -1.20
N ALA A 440 -19.60 -20.62 -1.04
CA ALA A 440 -19.28 -19.40 -0.33
C ALA A 440 -20.25 -19.14 0.82
N GLU A 441 -19.78 -18.48 1.85
CA GLU A 441 -20.56 -18.10 3.02
C GLU A 441 -20.61 -16.59 3.16
N CYS A 442 -21.80 -16.06 3.45
CA CYS A 442 -21.99 -14.65 3.78
C CYS A 442 -22.91 -14.50 5.01
N ALA A 443 -22.88 -13.32 5.63
CA ALA A 443 -23.79 -13.01 6.73
C ALA A 443 -25.24 -13.11 6.24
N TYR A 444 -26.18 -13.51 7.11
CA TYR A 444 -27.57 -13.73 6.72
C TYR A 444 -28.28 -12.48 6.17
N ASP A 445 -27.89 -11.30 6.66
CA ASP A 445 -28.38 -9.99 6.22
C ASP A 445 -27.63 -9.44 5.00
N THR A 446 -26.72 -10.23 4.40
CA THR A 446 -26.01 -9.81 3.18
C THR A 446 -27.00 -9.62 2.05
N ASP A 447 -26.81 -8.54 1.31
CA ASP A 447 -27.51 -8.31 0.05
C ASP A 447 -27.05 -9.32 -1.01
N LEU A 448 -27.74 -10.46 -1.04
CA LEU A 448 -27.45 -11.54 -1.98
C LEU A 448 -27.73 -11.13 -3.43
N ARG A 449 -28.74 -10.32 -3.68
CA ARG A 449 -29.09 -9.95 -5.07
C ARG A 449 -27.99 -9.08 -5.65
N ALA A 450 -27.53 -8.05 -4.94
CA ALA A 450 -26.44 -7.21 -5.41
C ALA A 450 -25.12 -7.99 -5.57
N LEU A 451 -24.86 -8.98 -4.71
CA LEU A 451 -23.72 -9.89 -4.87
C LEU A 451 -23.83 -10.70 -6.17
N VAL A 452 -24.99 -11.33 -6.42
CA VAL A 452 -25.22 -12.14 -7.62
C VAL A 452 -25.16 -11.28 -8.88
N GLU A 453 -25.80 -10.12 -8.89
CA GLU A 453 -25.82 -9.20 -10.04
C GLU A 453 -24.40 -8.78 -10.43
N ARG A 454 -23.57 -8.37 -9.47
CA ARG A 454 -22.17 -7.99 -9.74
C ARG A 454 -21.32 -9.15 -10.23
N LEU A 455 -21.52 -10.33 -9.64
CA LEU A 455 -20.81 -11.52 -10.06
C LEU A 455 -21.19 -11.92 -11.50
N THR A 456 -22.47 -11.81 -11.85
CA THR A 456 -22.96 -12.06 -13.21
C THR A 456 -22.60 -10.95 -14.19
N GLU A 457 -22.46 -9.70 -13.75
CA GLU A 457 -21.96 -8.61 -14.60
C GLU A 457 -20.49 -8.83 -15.00
N ALA A 458 -19.67 -9.26 -14.05
CA ALA A 458 -18.26 -9.57 -14.29
C ALA A 458 -18.04 -10.94 -14.97
N PHE A 459 -18.90 -11.92 -14.70
CA PHE A 459 -18.84 -13.27 -15.25
C PHE A 459 -20.24 -13.73 -15.69
N PRO A 460 -20.69 -13.32 -16.90
CA PRO A 460 -22.04 -13.58 -17.43
C PRO A 460 -22.52 -15.02 -17.34
N ASP A 461 -21.61 -16.00 -17.43
CA ASP A 461 -21.95 -17.43 -17.36
C ASP A 461 -21.97 -18.00 -15.93
N THR A 462 -22.16 -17.14 -14.93
CA THR A 462 -22.30 -17.52 -13.51
C THR A 462 -23.76 -17.62 -13.07
N ARG A 463 -24.09 -18.68 -12.31
CA ARG A 463 -25.42 -18.91 -11.74
C ARG A 463 -25.33 -19.31 -10.27
N LEU A 464 -26.21 -18.75 -9.43
CA LEU A 464 -26.47 -19.26 -8.10
C LEU A 464 -27.36 -20.51 -8.21
N VAL A 465 -26.82 -21.67 -7.84
CA VAL A 465 -27.51 -22.97 -7.95
C VAL A 465 -28.01 -23.49 -6.60
N GLY A 466 -27.45 -23.01 -5.50
CA GLY A 466 -27.84 -23.38 -4.15
C GLY A 466 -27.83 -22.20 -3.19
N LYS A 467 -28.78 -22.16 -2.27
CA LYS A 467 -28.84 -21.21 -1.16
C LYS A 467 -29.41 -21.92 0.06
N GLN A 468 -28.66 -21.95 1.16
CA GLN A 468 -29.10 -22.55 2.41
C GLN A 468 -28.71 -21.67 3.59
N ALA A 469 -29.63 -21.48 4.53
CA ALA A 469 -29.29 -20.93 5.84
C ALA A 469 -28.74 -22.06 6.71
N ALA A 470 -27.59 -21.85 7.33
CA ALA A 470 -26.96 -22.81 8.23
C ALA A 470 -26.73 -22.15 9.59
N GLU A 471 -27.12 -22.86 10.66
CA GLU A 471 -26.73 -22.48 12.02
C GLU A 471 -25.26 -22.88 12.23
N ARG A 472 -24.47 -21.99 12.83
CA ARG A 472 -23.08 -22.31 13.19
C ARG A 472 -23.09 -23.08 14.52
N GLU A 473 -22.72 -24.35 14.49
CA GLU A 473 -22.56 -25.15 15.71
C GLU A 473 -21.29 -24.70 16.44
N ALA A 474 -21.44 -23.88 17.49
CA ALA A 474 -20.32 -23.40 18.30
C ALA A 474 -19.51 -24.58 18.87
N SER A 475 -18.40 -24.91 18.21
CA SER A 475 -17.47 -25.94 18.69
C SER A 475 -16.33 -25.30 19.50
N THR A 476 -15.75 -26.04 20.44
CA THR A 476 -14.62 -25.52 21.24
C THR A 476 -13.36 -25.22 20.41
N LEU A 477 -13.23 -25.83 19.22
CA LEU A 477 -12.17 -25.54 18.24
C LEU A 477 -12.39 -24.18 17.56
N GLU A 478 -13.64 -23.83 17.25
CA GLU A 478 -14.00 -22.51 16.72
C GLU A 478 -13.70 -21.40 17.74
N GLY A 479 -13.80 -21.66 19.04
CA GLY A 479 -13.44 -20.67 20.07
C GLY A 479 -11.96 -20.28 20.08
N PHE A 480 -11.05 -21.24 19.84
CA PHE A 480 -9.61 -20.97 19.72
C PHE A 480 -9.28 -20.26 18.41
N GLU A 481 -9.87 -20.70 17.29
CA GLU A 481 -9.72 -20.02 15.99
C GLU A 481 -10.28 -18.59 16.03
N GLN A 482 -11.43 -18.38 16.67
CA GLN A 482 -12.03 -17.08 16.89
C GLN A 482 -11.15 -16.19 17.77
N GLY A 483 -10.62 -16.72 18.88
CA GLY A 483 -9.69 -15.99 19.74
C GLY A 483 -8.41 -15.59 19.01
N ALA A 484 -7.90 -16.46 18.13
CA ALA A 484 -6.75 -16.15 17.27
C ALA A 484 -7.09 -15.04 16.27
N ILE A 485 -8.22 -15.11 15.58
CA ILE A 485 -8.64 -14.08 14.61
C ILE A 485 -8.89 -12.73 15.29
N GLU A 486 -9.40 -12.71 16.53
CA GLU A 486 -9.66 -11.47 17.27
C GLU A 486 -8.40 -10.76 17.78
N ARG A 487 -7.33 -11.50 18.10
CA ARG A 487 -6.06 -10.94 18.57
C ARG A 487 -5.08 -10.61 17.46
N LEU A 488 -5.15 -11.37 16.35
CA LEU A 488 -4.30 -11.16 15.21
C LEU A 488 -4.79 -9.97 14.38
N THR A 489 -3.87 -9.13 13.92
CA THR A 489 -4.21 -8.18 12.86
C THR A 489 -4.41 -8.92 11.53
N ASP A 490 -5.19 -8.34 10.61
CA ASP A 490 -5.41 -8.92 9.27
C ASP A 490 -4.10 -9.32 8.58
N ARG A 491 -3.07 -8.48 8.70
CA ARG A 491 -1.74 -8.72 8.14
C ARG A 491 -0.99 -9.86 8.83
N GLN A 492 -1.13 -10.01 10.14
CA GLN A 492 -0.52 -11.12 10.88
C GLN A 492 -1.21 -12.45 10.53
N HIS A 493 -2.55 -12.46 10.52
CA HIS A 493 -3.33 -13.63 10.15
C HIS A 493 -3.05 -14.06 8.70
N ALA A 494 -3.03 -13.10 7.76
CA ALA A 494 -2.71 -13.39 6.36
C ALA A 494 -1.27 -13.93 6.20
N ALA A 495 -0.28 -13.34 6.87
CA ALA A 495 1.10 -13.84 6.82
C ALA A 495 1.22 -15.27 7.37
N LEU A 496 0.55 -15.59 8.48
CA LEU A 496 0.54 -16.94 9.06
C LEU A 496 -0.11 -17.95 8.12
N ARG A 497 -1.25 -17.61 7.51
CA ARG A 497 -1.92 -18.47 6.53
C ARG A 497 -1.07 -18.68 5.29
N ALA A 498 -0.50 -17.62 4.71
CA ALA A 498 0.40 -17.74 3.55
C ALA A 498 1.61 -18.62 3.86
N ALA A 499 2.23 -18.45 5.03
CA ALA A 499 3.33 -19.32 5.44
C ALA A 499 2.88 -20.78 5.64
N TYR A 500 1.70 -21.01 6.22
CA TYR A 500 1.16 -22.36 6.40
C TYR A 500 0.86 -23.05 5.07
N PHE A 501 0.02 -22.44 4.22
CA PHE A 501 -0.37 -23.03 2.94
C PHE A 501 0.76 -23.02 1.90
N GLY A 502 1.71 -22.09 1.99
CA GLY A 502 2.94 -22.11 1.20
C GLY A 502 3.97 -23.16 1.67
N GLY A 503 3.67 -23.93 2.72
CA GLY A 503 4.58 -24.97 3.22
C GLY A 503 5.87 -24.44 3.83
N TYR A 504 5.89 -23.19 4.33
CA TYR A 504 7.05 -22.61 5.01
C TYR A 504 7.40 -23.34 6.32
N PHE A 505 6.39 -23.89 6.98
CA PHE A 505 6.55 -24.64 8.23
C PHE A 505 6.86 -26.12 8.01
N ASP A 506 6.82 -26.61 6.78
CA ASP A 506 7.01 -28.03 6.47
C ASP A 506 8.48 -28.45 6.42
N TRP A 507 8.71 -29.76 6.47
CA TRP A 507 10.01 -30.36 6.22
C TRP A 507 9.88 -31.50 5.17
N PRO A 508 10.55 -31.41 4.01
CA PRO A 508 11.22 -30.21 3.48
C PRO A 508 10.22 -29.06 3.25
N ARG A 509 10.69 -27.80 3.27
CA ARG A 509 9.82 -26.64 3.05
C ARG A 509 9.34 -26.58 1.62
N GLY A 510 8.06 -26.27 1.43
CA GLY A 510 7.47 -25.94 0.12
C GLY A 510 7.82 -24.52 -0.34
N SER A 511 8.01 -23.58 0.59
CA SER A 511 8.43 -22.21 0.26
C SER A 511 9.37 -21.62 1.32
N THR A 512 10.26 -20.74 0.86
CA THR A 512 11.15 -19.92 1.68
C THR A 512 10.43 -18.70 2.23
N ALA A 513 11.05 -18.00 3.19
CA ALA A 513 10.50 -16.76 3.72
C ALA A 513 10.44 -15.66 2.65
N GLU A 514 11.45 -15.61 1.78
CA GLU A 514 11.52 -14.68 0.66
C GLU A 514 10.34 -14.91 -0.31
N GLU A 515 10.13 -16.16 -0.71
CA GLU A 515 9.02 -16.58 -1.58
C GLU A 515 7.64 -16.25 -1.00
N VAL A 516 7.42 -16.48 0.30
CA VAL A 516 6.15 -16.10 0.95
C VAL A 516 6.02 -14.57 1.06
N ALA A 517 7.12 -13.85 1.25
CA ALA A 517 7.10 -12.40 1.36
C ALA A 517 6.78 -11.72 0.02
N ASP A 518 7.36 -12.24 -1.06
CA ASP A 518 7.13 -11.77 -2.42
C ASP A 518 5.65 -11.93 -2.81
N ALA A 519 5.06 -13.11 -2.58
CA ALA A 519 3.62 -13.35 -2.81
C ALA A 519 2.71 -12.45 -1.97
N MET A 520 3.16 -12.07 -0.77
CA MET A 520 2.45 -11.15 0.12
C MET A 520 2.68 -9.67 -0.20
N GLY A 521 3.54 -9.35 -1.17
CA GLY A 521 3.88 -7.97 -1.54
C GLY A 521 4.60 -7.20 -0.42
N VAL A 522 5.35 -7.90 0.44
CA VAL A 522 6.07 -7.30 1.59
C VAL A 522 7.54 -7.71 1.58
N SER A 523 8.37 -7.00 2.34
CA SER A 523 9.77 -7.41 2.51
C SER A 523 9.88 -8.65 3.40
N SER A 524 10.86 -9.54 3.16
CA SER A 524 11.17 -10.70 4.03
C SER A 524 11.29 -10.32 5.53
N PRO A 525 11.95 -9.20 5.93
CA PRO A 525 11.92 -8.73 7.31
C PRO A 525 10.52 -8.37 7.83
N THR A 526 9.66 -7.78 7.00
CA THR A 526 8.27 -7.45 7.34
C THR A 526 7.45 -8.73 7.55
N LEU A 527 7.59 -9.72 6.66
CA LEU A 527 6.97 -11.03 6.83
C LEU A 527 7.41 -11.68 8.16
N HIS A 528 8.71 -11.75 8.43
CA HIS A 528 9.22 -12.30 9.69
C HIS A 528 8.68 -11.58 10.92
N ASN A 529 8.50 -10.26 10.85
CA ASN A 529 7.87 -9.50 11.94
C ASN A 529 6.40 -9.89 12.13
N HIS A 530 5.63 -10.02 11.04
CA HIS A 530 4.23 -10.46 11.10
C HIS A 530 4.11 -11.89 11.63
N LEU A 531 4.92 -12.82 11.14
CA LEU A 531 4.96 -14.20 11.63
C LEU A 531 5.31 -14.26 13.11
N ARG A 532 6.36 -13.54 13.54
CA ARG A 532 6.78 -13.56 14.95
C ARG A 532 5.72 -12.98 15.88
N LYS A 533 5.11 -11.85 15.51
CA LYS A 533 4.03 -11.25 16.30
C LYS A 533 2.82 -12.20 16.33
N GLY A 534 2.39 -12.71 15.18
CA GLY A 534 1.23 -13.59 15.12
C GLY A 534 1.43 -14.93 15.84
N GLN A 535 2.60 -15.55 15.71
CA GLN A 535 2.95 -16.75 16.48
C GLN A 535 2.92 -16.48 17.98
N ARG A 536 3.38 -15.32 18.43
CA ARG A 536 3.31 -14.95 19.84
C ARG A 536 1.85 -14.86 20.32
N GLU A 537 0.97 -14.17 19.57
CA GLU A 537 -0.46 -14.07 19.94
C GLU A 537 -1.12 -15.47 20.03
N ILE A 538 -0.80 -16.38 19.08
CA ILE A 538 -1.30 -17.77 19.11
C ILE A 538 -0.76 -18.54 20.32
N LEU A 539 0.51 -18.36 20.68
CA LEU A 539 1.11 -19.02 21.84
C LEU A 539 0.54 -18.46 23.15
N GLU A 540 0.30 -17.15 23.24
CA GLU A 540 -0.36 -16.53 24.40
C GLU A 540 -1.79 -17.08 24.56
N LEU A 541 -2.57 -17.18 23.49
CA LEU A 541 -3.89 -17.82 23.52
C LEU A 541 -3.82 -19.28 24.00
N LEU A 542 -2.83 -20.04 23.53
CA LEU A 542 -2.70 -21.46 23.86
C LEU A 542 -2.27 -21.70 25.31
N PHE A 543 -1.45 -20.82 25.90
CA PHE A 543 -0.83 -21.03 27.21
C PHE A 543 -1.37 -20.14 28.33
N GLU A 544 -2.01 -19.01 28.02
CA GLU A 544 -2.54 -18.06 29.00
C GLU A 544 -4.08 -18.09 29.09
N ASP A 545 -4.79 -18.42 28.00
CA ASP A 545 -6.26 -18.50 27.95
C ASP A 545 -6.83 -19.91 27.72
N GLY A 546 -5.96 -20.90 27.50
CA GLY A 546 -6.28 -22.31 27.19
C GLY A 546 -6.33 -23.26 28.38
#